data_AF-A0A812IC90-F1
#
_entry.id   AF-A0A812IC90-F1
#
_cell.length_a   1.000
_cell.length_b   1.000
_cell.length_c   1.000
_cell.angle_alpha   90.00
_cell.angle_beta   90.00
_cell.angle_gamma   90.00
#
_symmetry.space_group_name_H-M   'P 1'
#
loop_
_entity.id
_entity.type
_entity.pdbx_description
1 polymer ?
#
loop_
_entity_poly.entity_id
_entity_poly.type
_entity_poly.pdbx_seq_one_letter_code
_entity_poly.pdbx_strand_id
1 'polypeptide(L)'
;MQAQPQVNVSVNVGAPAMVSGQPPQYPPGPWQASLFGCCANPIKAIFYCCCPCVVTYEMIERAAPFELAGLGLEVKKEFALPYTLAMYLIGGGTAGTILFILSILIFMGIKAKYRITESLPVTLVKAVCCICCFQVQILRHADAVEGLVGAPVGVYG
;
A
#
# COMPACT_ATOMS: atom_id res chain seq x y z
N MET A 1 8.06 45.20 25.66
CA MET A 1 8.58 43.84 25.34
C MET A 1 7.55 42.84 25.85
N GLN A 2 6.71 42.31 24.97
CA GLN A 2 5.63 41.39 25.34
C GLN A 2 6.12 39.95 25.13
N ALA A 3 6.15 39.18 26.21
CA ALA A 3 6.50 37.76 26.19
C ALA A 3 5.37 36.98 25.49
N GLN A 4 5.68 36.31 24.38
CA GLN A 4 4.75 35.37 23.75
C GLN A 4 4.68 34.07 24.57
N PRO A 5 3.48 33.57 24.89
CA PRO A 5 3.32 32.32 25.60
C PRO A 5 3.77 31.16 24.70
N GLN A 6 4.75 30.39 25.17
CA GLN A 6 5.19 29.15 24.54
C GLN A 6 4.07 28.12 24.70
N VAL A 7 3.26 27.94 23.65
CA VAL A 7 2.27 26.86 23.59
C VAL A 7 3.03 25.57 23.30
N ASN A 8 3.26 24.79 24.35
CA ASN A 8 3.93 23.49 24.25
C ASN A 8 2.95 22.48 23.62
N VAL A 9 2.99 22.35 22.29
CA VAL A 9 2.22 21.35 21.56
C VAL A 9 2.95 20.01 21.71
N SER A 10 2.58 19.23 22.72
CA SER A 10 2.98 17.84 22.82
C SER A 10 2.32 17.06 21.67
N VAL A 11 3.01 16.97 20.53
CA VAL A 11 2.65 16.06 19.45
C VAL A 11 2.93 14.65 19.97
N ASN A 12 1.86 13.96 20.37
CA ASN A 12 1.95 12.57 20.79
C ASN A 12 2.35 11.73 19.56
N VAL A 13 3.63 11.35 19.48
CA VAL A 13 4.22 10.57 18.36
C VAL A 13 3.82 9.08 18.45
N GLY A 14 2.65 8.79 18.99
CA GLY A 14 1.98 7.53 18.71
C GLY A 14 1.48 7.63 17.27
N ALA A 15 1.96 6.76 16.37
CA ALA A 15 1.44 6.69 15.01
C ALA A 15 -0.10 6.65 15.10
N PRO A 16 -0.82 7.68 14.60
CA PRO A 16 -2.26 7.73 14.79
C PRO A 16 -2.82 6.50 14.09
N ALA A 17 -3.43 5.61 14.86
CA ALA A 17 -4.30 4.61 14.29
C ALA A 17 -5.29 5.39 13.41
N MET A 18 -5.28 5.15 12.09
CA MET A 18 -6.34 5.70 11.26
C MET A 18 -7.63 5.14 11.82
N VAL A 19 -8.41 6.00 12.47
CA VAL A 19 -9.76 5.66 12.90
C VAL A 19 -10.52 5.33 11.63
N SER A 20 -11.05 4.09 11.53
CA SER A 20 -11.99 3.73 10.46
C SER A 20 -13.09 4.80 10.43
N GLY A 21 -13.20 5.51 9.30
CA GLY A 21 -14.11 6.65 9.13
C GLY A 21 -13.46 8.04 9.12
N GLN A 22 -12.14 8.19 9.37
CA GLN A 22 -11.48 9.49 9.20
C GLN A 22 -11.38 9.83 7.71
N PRO A 23 -11.76 11.05 7.28
CA PRO A 23 -11.70 11.42 5.88
C PRO A 23 -10.27 11.27 5.36
N PRO A 24 -10.10 10.73 4.14
CA PRO A 24 -8.79 10.51 3.54
C PRO A 24 -7.99 11.83 3.58
N GLN A 25 -6.82 11.77 4.22
CA GLN A 25 -5.92 12.93 4.42
C GLN A 25 -5.28 13.42 3.11
N TYR A 26 -5.51 12.71 2.00
CA TYR A 26 -4.83 12.94 0.74
C TYR A 26 -5.79 13.56 -0.30
N PRO A 27 -5.36 14.62 -1.02
CA PRO A 27 -6.13 15.13 -2.13
C PRO A 27 -6.24 14.04 -3.22
N PRO A 28 -7.42 13.87 -3.86
CA PRO A 28 -7.56 12.97 -4.99
C PRO A 28 -6.55 13.31 -6.10
N GLY A 29 -5.98 12.29 -6.73
CA GLY A 29 -5.00 12.52 -7.79
C GLY A 29 -4.57 11.27 -8.55
N PRO A 30 -3.73 11.45 -9.58
CA PRO A 30 -3.11 10.34 -10.29
C PRO A 30 -2.01 9.67 -9.43
N TRP A 31 -1.57 8.50 -9.88
CA TRP A 31 -0.39 7.84 -9.33
C TRP A 31 0.84 8.75 -9.40
N GLN A 32 1.53 8.93 -8.27
CA GLN A 32 2.78 9.72 -8.20
C GLN A 32 3.99 8.95 -8.74
N ALA A 33 3.90 7.62 -8.83
CA ALA A 33 4.96 6.75 -9.34
C ALA A 33 4.60 6.21 -10.73
N SER A 34 5.60 6.01 -11.59
CA SER A 34 5.43 5.38 -12.91
C SER A 34 5.34 3.85 -12.80
N LEU A 35 4.57 3.22 -13.71
CA LEU A 35 4.38 1.75 -13.74
C LEU A 35 5.70 0.99 -13.93
N PHE A 36 6.55 1.47 -14.84
CA PHE A 36 7.86 0.87 -15.13
C PHE A 36 8.95 1.27 -14.14
N GLY A 37 8.56 1.83 -12.99
CA GLY A 37 9.50 2.17 -11.94
C GLY A 37 10.34 0.98 -11.48
N CYS A 38 9.80 -0.24 -11.50
CA CYS A 38 10.53 -1.46 -11.17
C CYS A 38 11.83 -1.59 -11.99
N CYS A 39 11.82 -1.21 -13.27
CA CYS A 39 12.99 -1.30 -14.15
C CYS A 39 14.15 -0.39 -13.74
N ALA A 40 13.90 0.63 -12.90
CA ALA A 40 14.97 1.47 -12.36
C ALA A 40 15.95 0.69 -11.47
N ASN A 41 15.53 -0.44 -10.88
CA ASN A 41 16.36 -1.34 -10.10
C ASN A 41 16.12 -2.79 -10.56
N PRO A 42 16.84 -3.27 -11.60
CA PRO A 42 16.54 -4.55 -12.23
C PRO A 42 16.67 -5.74 -11.26
N ILE A 43 17.60 -5.67 -10.29
CA ILE A 43 17.77 -6.71 -9.26
C ILE A 43 16.51 -6.81 -8.38
N LYS A 44 15.99 -5.68 -7.90
CA LYS A 44 14.73 -5.67 -7.14
C LYS A 44 13.54 -6.09 -7.99
N ALA A 45 13.49 -5.68 -9.26
CA ALA A 45 12.43 -6.08 -10.18
C ALA A 45 12.39 -7.59 -10.40
N ILE A 46 13.54 -8.22 -10.64
CA ILE A 46 13.65 -9.68 -10.78
C ILE A 46 13.23 -10.35 -9.47
N PHE A 47 13.71 -9.87 -8.33
CA PHE A 47 13.34 -10.43 -7.04
C PHE A 47 11.84 -10.35 -6.77
N TYR A 48 11.20 -9.20 -7.01
CA TYR A 48 9.75 -9.04 -6.86
C TYR A 48 8.95 -9.81 -7.91
N CYS A 49 9.52 -10.07 -9.09
CA CYS A 49 8.91 -10.89 -10.12
C CYS A 49 8.95 -12.39 -9.76
N CYS A 50 10.08 -12.88 -9.25
CA CYS A 50 10.25 -14.28 -8.85
C CYS A 50 9.60 -14.58 -7.48
N CYS A 51 9.47 -13.59 -6.61
CA CYS A 51 8.91 -13.72 -5.27
C CYS A 51 7.79 -12.68 -5.04
N PRO A 52 6.62 -12.83 -5.70
CA PRO A 52 5.52 -11.88 -5.59
C PRO A 52 4.93 -11.78 -4.16
N CYS A 53 5.18 -12.79 -3.32
CA CYS A 53 4.80 -12.78 -1.91
C CYS A 53 5.52 -11.68 -1.12
N VAL A 54 6.83 -11.50 -1.33
CA VAL A 54 7.62 -10.52 -0.56
C VAL A 54 7.16 -9.10 -0.85
N VAL A 55 6.93 -8.78 -2.13
CA VAL A 55 6.42 -7.45 -2.51
C VAL A 55 4.98 -7.24 -2.04
N THR A 56 4.16 -8.29 -1.97
CA THR A 56 2.80 -8.20 -1.42
C THR A 56 2.82 -7.93 0.08
N TYR A 57 3.69 -8.61 0.82
CA TYR A 57 3.93 -8.36 2.24
C TYR A 57 4.34 -6.90 2.47
N GLU A 58 5.38 -6.44 1.77
CA GLU A 58 5.90 -5.06 1.88
C GLU A 58 4.80 -4.04 1.51
N MET A 59 4.02 -4.33 0.47
CA MET A 59 2.90 -3.48 0.05
C MET A 59 1.82 -3.38 1.12
N ILE A 60 1.43 -4.48 1.75
CA ILE A 60 0.41 -4.46 2.83
C ILE A 60 0.97 -3.76 4.06
N GLU A 61 2.21 -4.04 4.44
CA GLU A 61 2.86 -3.43 5.61
C GLU A 61 2.94 -1.90 5.50
N ARG A 62 3.23 -1.37 4.30
CA ARG A 62 3.25 0.08 4.04
C ARG A 62 1.86 0.66 3.84
N ALA A 63 1.04 0.02 3.01
CA ALA A 63 -0.27 0.57 2.68
C ALA A 63 -1.30 0.41 3.80
N ALA A 64 -1.08 -0.44 4.81
CA ALA A 64 -1.99 -0.59 5.94
C ALA A 64 -1.99 0.64 6.87
N PRO A 65 -3.13 0.97 7.48
CA PRO A 65 -4.42 0.27 7.39
C PRO A 65 -5.23 0.66 6.13
N PHE A 66 -6.01 -0.27 5.59
CA PHE A 66 -6.99 -0.03 4.52
C PHE A 66 -8.15 -1.02 4.58
N GLU A 67 -9.32 -0.65 4.06
CA GLU A 67 -10.48 -1.54 3.93
C GLU A 67 -10.43 -2.30 2.60
N LEU A 68 -10.66 -3.62 2.64
CA LEU A 68 -10.77 -4.44 1.43
C LEU A 68 -12.06 -4.07 0.69
N ALA A 69 -11.91 -3.70 -0.58
CA ALA A 69 -13.05 -3.30 -1.41
C ALA A 69 -14.10 -4.42 -1.49
N GLY A 70 -15.34 -4.10 -1.13
CA GLY A 70 -16.48 -5.02 -1.22
C GLY A 70 -16.67 -5.98 -0.05
N LEU A 71 -15.69 -6.14 0.84
CA LEU A 71 -15.80 -7.03 2.00
C LEU A 71 -15.96 -6.28 3.34
N GLY A 72 -15.62 -4.99 3.39
CA GLY A 72 -15.65 -4.20 4.64
C GLY A 72 -14.67 -4.71 5.70
N LEU A 73 -13.70 -5.53 5.30
CA LEU A 73 -12.66 -6.06 6.18
C LEU A 73 -11.50 -5.07 6.24
N GLU A 74 -11.18 -4.59 7.42
CA GLU A 74 -10.01 -3.74 7.66
C GLU A 74 -8.73 -4.60 7.71
N VAL A 75 -7.80 -4.32 6.80
CA VAL A 75 -6.47 -4.94 6.79
C VAL A 75 -5.51 -4.07 7.59
N LYS A 76 -5.05 -4.63 8.72
CA LYS A 76 -4.02 -4.04 9.58
C LYS A 76 -2.63 -4.60 9.28
N LYS A 77 -1.58 -3.92 9.76
CA LYS A 77 -0.18 -4.30 9.53
C LYS A 77 0.14 -5.70 10.08
N GLU A 78 -0.46 -6.07 11.21
CA GLU A 78 -0.25 -7.37 11.86
C GLU A 78 -0.75 -8.54 11.00
N PHE A 79 -1.66 -8.28 10.07
CA PHE A 79 -2.17 -9.28 9.14
C PHE A 79 -1.30 -9.45 7.90
N ALA A 80 -0.27 -8.62 7.66
CA ALA A 80 0.57 -8.71 6.46
C ALA A 80 1.21 -10.10 6.31
N LEU A 81 1.86 -10.60 7.37
CA LEU A 81 2.52 -11.91 7.36
C LEU A 81 1.52 -13.08 7.18
N PRO A 82 0.48 -13.24 8.03
CA PRO A 82 -0.45 -14.37 7.89
C PRO A 82 -1.22 -14.31 6.57
N TYR A 83 -1.54 -13.12 6.07
CA TYR A 83 -2.18 -12.95 4.77
C TYR A 83 -1.27 -13.44 3.63
N THR A 84 0.01 -13.07 3.67
CA THR A 84 0.99 -13.47 2.65
C THR A 84 1.22 -14.99 2.67
N LEU A 85 1.30 -15.59 3.86
CA LEU A 85 1.42 -17.04 4.03
C LEU A 85 0.18 -17.78 3.51
N ALA A 86 -1.02 -17.29 3.84
CA ALA A 86 -2.27 -17.86 3.36
C ALA A 86 -2.39 -17.78 1.83
N MET A 87 -2.05 -16.62 1.24
CA MET A 87 -1.99 -16.45 -0.22
C MET A 87 -1.03 -17.43 -0.88
N TYR A 88 0.12 -17.70 -0.27
CA TYR A 88 1.10 -18.66 -0.81
C TYR A 88 0.59 -20.10 -0.76
N LEU A 89 0.05 -20.54 0.38
CA LEU A 89 -0.47 -21.90 0.56
C LEU A 89 -1.70 -22.17 -0.33
N ILE A 90 -2.62 -21.20 -0.43
CA ILE A 90 -3.85 -21.32 -1.23
C ILE A 90 -3.56 -21.09 -2.72
N GLY A 91 -2.62 -20.20 -3.03
CA GLY A 91 -2.27 -19.83 -4.40
C GLY A 91 -1.74 -20.99 -5.22
N GLY A 92 -0.88 -21.83 -4.62
CA GLY A 92 -0.35 -23.02 -5.27
C GLY A 92 -1.45 -24.02 -5.67
N GLY A 93 -2.47 -24.19 -4.83
CA GLY A 93 -3.58 -25.10 -5.11
C GLY A 93 -4.59 -24.60 -6.14
N THR A 94 -4.63 -23.29 -6.41
CA THR A 94 -5.65 -22.65 -7.27
C THR A 94 -5.09 -22.12 -8.58
N ALA A 95 -3.89 -22.58 -8.97
CA ALA A 95 -3.15 -22.08 -10.13
C ALA A 95 -3.02 -20.54 -10.14
N GLY A 96 -2.97 -19.92 -8.96
CA GLY A 96 -2.88 -18.46 -8.82
C GLY A 96 -4.20 -17.69 -9.04
N THR A 97 -5.32 -18.34 -9.31
CA THR A 97 -6.60 -17.64 -9.62
C THR A 97 -7.13 -16.88 -8.40
N ILE A 98 -7.15 -17.52 -7.22
CA ILE A 98 -7.58 -16.85 -5.98
C ILE A 98 -6.60 -15.73 -5.63
N LEU A 99 -5.30 -15.97 -5.82
CA LEU A 99 -4.25 -14.99 -5.56
C LEU A 99 -4.46 -13.72 -6.42
N PHE A 100 -4.82 -13.90 -7.68
CA PHE A 100 -5.14 -12.79 -8.59
C PHE A 100 -6.36 -11.99 -8.12
N ILE A 101 -7.48 -12.66 -7.80
CA ILE A 101 -8.71 -11.99 -7.32
C ILE A 101 -8.43 -11.21 -6.03
N LEU A 102 -7.78 -11.84 -5.05
CA LEU A 102 -7.41 -11.21 -3.79
C LEU A 102 -6.49 -9.99 -4.00
N SER A 103 -5.54 -10.08 -4.93
CA SER A 103 -4.68 -8.95 -5.29
C SER A 103 -5.47 -7.78 -5.85
N ILE A 104 -6.46 -8.03 -6.72
CA ILE A 104 -7.35 -6.96 -7.23
C ILE A 104 -8.14 -6.31 -6.09
N LEU A 105 -8.67 -7.09 -5.14
CA LEU A 105 -9.40 -6.54 -3.99
C LEU A 105 -8.51 -5.63 -3.12
N ILE A 106 -7.25 -6.03 -2.89
CA ILE A 106 -6.27 -5.17 -2.21
C ILE A 106 -6.03 -3.91 -3.02
N PHE A 107 -5.75 -4.01 -4.33
CA PHE A 107 -5.48 -2.84 -5.15
C PHE A 107 -6.65 -1.86 -5.15
N MET A 108 -7.90 -2.36 -5.17
CA MET A 108 -9.09 -1.53 -5.05
C MET A 108 -9.20 -0.86 -3.67
N GLY A 109 -8.91 -1.58 -2.58
CA GLY A 109 -8.89 -1.02 -1.23
C GLY A 109 -7.84 0.08 -1.06
N ILE A 110 -6.64 -0.15 -1.59
CA ILE A 110 -5.54 0.83 -1.58
C ILE A 110 -5.89 2.04 -2.44
N LYS A 111 -6.46 1.85 -3.64
CA LYS A 111 -6.93 2.97 -4.48
C LYS A 111 -8.00 3.80 -3.78
N ALA A 112 -8.92 3.16 -3.06
CA ALA A 112 -9.91 3.84 -2.25
C ALA A 112 -9.25 4.65 -1.12
N LYS A 113 -8.26 4.08 -0.42
CA LYS A 113 -7.48 4.77 0.62
C LYS A 113 -6.78 6.03 0.10
N TYR A 114 -6.07 5.92 -1.03
CA TYR A 114 -5.31 7.04 -1.60
C TYR A 114 -6.11 7.93 -2.57
N ARG A 115 -7.43 7.67 -2.74
CA ARG A 115 -8.32 8.38 -3.67
C ARG A 115 -7.75 8.52 -5.09
N ILE A 116 -7.14 7.44 -5.60
CA ILE A 116 -6.55 7.45 -6.93
C ILE A 116 -7.65 7.52 -8.01
N THR A 117 -7.58 8.55 -8.84
CA THR A 117 -8.51 8.75 -9.96
C THR A 117 -8.08 7.91 -11.17
N GLU A 118 -8.28 6.59 -11.08
CA GLU A 118 -8.01 5.66 -12.17
C GLU A 118 -9.21 4.73 -12.37
N SER A 119 -9.58 4.46 -13.63
CA SER A 119 -10.69 3.57 -13.94
C SER A 119 -10.36 2.10 -13.65
N LEU A 120 -11.37 1.31 -13.29
CA LEU A 120 -11.21 -0.12 -12.98
C LEU A 120 -10.59 -0.91 -14.15
N PRO A 121 -10.99 -0.72 -15.42
CA PRO A 121 -10.40 -1.46 -16.53
C PRO A 121 -8.90 -1.22 -16.67
N VAL A 122 -8.43 0.01 -16.46
CA VAL A 122 -7.00 0.35 -16.52
C VAL A 122 -6.23 -0.38 -15.41
N THR A 123 -6.78 -0.41 -14.20
CA THR A 123 -6.19 -1.18 -13.09
C THR A 123 -6.13 -2.68 -13.38
N LEU A 124 -7.19 -3.25 -13.96
CA LEU A 124 -7.21 -4.67 -14.34
C LEU A 124 -6.16 -4.99 -15.41
N VAL A 125 -6.07 -4.17 -16.46
CA VAL A 125 -5.06 -4.35 -17.52
C VAL A 125 -3.65 -4.26 -16.95
N LYS A 126 -3.38 -3.29 -16.07
CA LYS A 126 -2.08 -3.17 -15.39
C LYS A 126 -1.74 -4.41 -14.55
N ALA A 127 -2.71 -4.88 -13.77
CA ALA A 127 -2.54 -6.05 -12.92
C ALA A 127 -2.27 -7.33 -13.74
N VAL A 128 -2.90 -7.49 -14.91
CA VAL A 128 -2.67 -8.63 -15.81
C VAL A 128 -1.33 -8.53 -16.55
N CYS A 129 -0.98 -7.35 -17.07
CA CYS A 129 0.22 -7.18 -17.90
C CYS A 129 1.52 -7.25 -17.09
N CYS A 130 1.54 -6.72 -15.85
CA CYS A 130 2.70 -6.83 -14.98
C CYS A 130 2.30 -6.56 -13.51
N ILE A 131 1.82 -7.60 -12.81
CA ILE A 131 1.37 -7.49 -11.42
C ILE A 131 2.47 -6.94 -10.49
N CYS A 132 3.72 -7.40 -10.64
CA CYS A 132 4.84 -6.95 -9.82
C CYS A 132 5.18 -5.47 -10.06
N CYS A 133 5.11 -5.00 -11.32
CA CYS A 133 5.29 -3.58 -11.65
C CYS A 133 4.24 -2.72 -10.94
N PHE A 134 2.99 -3.18 -10.94
CA PHE A 134 1.88 -2.46 -10.32
C PHE A 134 2.00 -2.42 -8.79
N GLN A 135 2.43 -3.52 -8.15
CA GLN A 135 2.73 -3.55 -6.72
C GLN A 135 3.86 -2.57 -6.34
N VAL A 136 4.93 -2.51 -7.16
CA VAL A 136 6.02 -1.54 -6.97
C VAL A 136 5.53 -0.10 -7.16
N GLN A 137 4.62 0.15 -8.11
CA GLN A 137 4.00 1.46 -8.28
C GLN A 137 3.26 1.88 -7.01
N ILE A 138 2.49 0.97 -6.40
CA ILE A 138 1.78 1.20 -5.15
C ILE A 138 2.75 1.52 -4.01
N LEU A 139 3.81 0.71 -3.84
CA LEU A 139 4.82 0.91 -2.80
C LEU A 139 5.45 2.30 -2.88
N ARG A 140 5.92 2.69 -4.08
CA ARG A 140 6.53 4.01 -4.28
C ARG A 140 5.55 5.15 -4.11
N HIS A 141 4.28 4.93 -4.47
CA HIS A 141 3.26 5.92 -4.24
C HIS A 141 2.99 6.10 -2.74
N ALA A 142 2.90 5.01 -1.98
CA ALA A 142 2.79 5.05 -0.52
C ALA A 142 3.98 5.79 0.10
N ASP A 143 5.21 5.45 -0.30
CA ASP A 143 6.43 6.13 0.19
C ASP A 143 6.41 7.63 -0.13
N ALA A 144 6.03 8.02 -1.35
CA ALA A 144 5.95 9.42 -1.77
C ALA A 144 4.90 10.19 -0.98
N VAL A 145 3.76 9.56 -0.69
CA VAL A 145 2.65 10.17 0.04
C VAL A 145 2.97 10.28 1.54
N GLU A 146 3.53 9.24 2.15
CA GLU A 146 3.92 9.23 3.56
C GLU A 146 5.12 10.14 3.84
N GLY A 147 6.06 10.25 2.89
CA GLY A 147 7.16 11.20 2.98
C GLY A 147 6.71 12.66 3.05
N LEU A 148 5.58 13.01 2.42
CA LEU A 148 4.99 14.36 2.49
C LEU A 148 4.31 14.66 3.84
N VAL A 149 3.87 13.63 4.56
CA VAL A 149 3.18 13.77 5.86
C VAL A 149 4.18 13.93 7.02
N GLY A 150 5.49 13.82 6.75
CA GLY A 150 6.52 13.80 7.78
C GLY A 150 6.55 12.42 8.44
N ALA A 151 7.30 11.50 7.85
CA ALA A 151 7.32 10.11 8.27
C ALA A 151 7.68 9.98 9.78
N PRO A 152 6.93 9.18 10.57
CA PRO A 152 7.49 8.66 11.81
C PRO A 152 8.71 7.81 11.44
N VAL A 153 9.85 8.13 12.05
CA VAL A 153 11.15 7.47 11.81
C VAL A 153 11.10 6.06 12.39
N GLY A 154 10.46 5.13 11.67
CA GLY A 154 10.30 3.73 12.05
C GLY A 154 11.36 2.85 11.39
N VAL A 155 12.47 2.72 12.10
CA VAL A 155 13.55 1.71 12.00
C VAL A 155 13.30 0.54 11.04
N TYR A 156 14.04 0.49 9.92
CA TYR A 156 14.39 -0.78 9.29
C TYR A 156 15.76 -1.20 9.85
N GLY A 157 15.76 -2.23 10.69
CA GLY A 157 16.94 -3.01 11.07
C GLY A 157 17.04 -4.27 10.23
#